data_AF-A0A7I9VRZ0-F1
#
_entry.id   AF-A0A7I9VRZ0-F1
#
_cell.length_a   1.000
_cell.length_b   1.000
_cell.length_c   1.000
_cell.angle_alpha   90.00
_cell.angle_beta   90.00
_cell.angle_gamma   90.00
#
_symmetry.space_group_name_H-M   'P 1'
#
loop_
_entity.id
_entity.type
_entity.pdbx_description
1 polymer ?
#
loop_
_entity_poly.entity_id
_entity_poly.type
_entity_poly.pdbx_seq_one_letter_code
_entity_poly.pdbx_strand_id
1 'polypeptide(L)'
;MNPAACPHCDAPRVDGPECPRCGVIYARAHRRAPASGTPAGVDLRTADAPSTAALASTPGTQVVWGGAADDARTELTLRAIGPPVALLVSWLLVSSPTGHMLVRTFLSMWVHELGHAAAAWLCGHLAFPGPWRTPISDSRHALVVLVVAASFAYVAWRGWAARSPSLIVTGAAGLVAQLVCVLLPARPARAFITFAGDGGALVLGTLLMSTIYVPPESRIRQGALRWGFLAIGAASFVDAFRTWLGARSDPDAAPLGEIEGVGLSDPSALMQVHGWSLHRITGAYVGLGTACAAAFLALYVYGLLRARRR
;
A
#
# COMPACT_ATOMS: atom_id res chain seq x y z
N MET A 1 28.58 25.25 -2.66
CA MET A 1 27.15 25.26 -2.29
C MET A 1 26.86 26.54 -1.53
N ASN A 2 25.78 27.26 -1.87
CA ASN A 2 25.40 28.47 -1.15
C ASN A 2 24.73 28.08 0.19
N PRO A 3 25.34 28.37 1.36
CA PRO A 3 24.77 27.99 2.66
C PRO A 3 23.43 28.69 2.97
N ALA A 4 23.09 29.74 2.21
CA ALA A 4 21.85 30.50 2.31
C ALA A 4 20.66 29.87 1.56
N ALA A 5 20.84 28.76 0.86
CA ALA A 5 19.77 28.09 0.11
C ALA A 5 19.54 26.65 0.58
N CYS A 6 18.32 26.16 0.42
CA CYS A 6 17.98 24.78 0.68
C CYS A 6 18.71 23.87 -0.31
N PRO A 7 19.50 22.89 0.14
CA PRO A 7 20.31 22.03 -0.73
C PRO A 7 19.49 21.08 -1.62
N HIS A 8 18.16 21.05 -1.46
CA HIS A 8 17.27 20.19 -2.22
C HIS A 8 16.42 20.94 -3.25
N CYS A 9 16.02 22.18 -2.97
CA CYS A 9 15.09 22.93 -3.83
C CYS A 9 15.49 24.39 -4.08
N ASP A 10 16.71 24.78 -3.66
CA ASP A 10 17.30 26.13 -3.79
C ASP A 10 16.47 27.30 -3.23
N ALA A 11 15.41 27.01 -2.46
CA ALA A 11 14.66 28.04 -1.76
C ALA A 11 15.53 28.75 -0.70
N PRO A 12 15.32 30.05 -0.44
CA PRO A 12 16.01 30.76 0.64
C PRO A 12 15.85 30.02 1.96
N ARG A 13 16.96 29.84 2.68
CA ARG A 13 16.97 29.20 3.98
C ARG A 13 16.28 30.11 5.00
N VAL A 14 15.33 29.55 5.73
CA VAL A 14 14.65 30.21 6.85
C VAL A 14 15.20 29.67 8.17
N ASP A 15 15.08 30.46 9.24
CA ASP A 15 15.42 30.03 10.60
C ASP A 15 14.43 28.97 11.07
N GLY A 16 14.79 27.71 10.85
CA GLY A 16 14.00 26.54 11.22
C GLY A 16 14.76 25.24 10.94
N PRO A 17 14.37 24.11 11.57
CA PRO A 17 15.04 22.83 11.37
C PRO A 17 14.79 22.23 9.97
N GLU A 18 13.73 22.66 9.28
CA GLU A 18 13.30 22.15 7.99
C GLU A 18 12.98 23.26 6.97
N CYS A 19 13.09 22.94 5.69
CA CYS A 19 12.71 23.84 4.61
C CYS A 19 11.17 23.86 4.45
N PRO A 20 10.50 25.02 4.54
CA PRO A 20 9.04 25.13 4.46
C PRO A 20 8.50 24.76 3.07
N ARG A 21 9.35 24.80 2.04
CA ARG A 21 8.96 24.49 0.65
C ARG A 21 8.97 22.99 0.34
N CYS A 22 9.97 22.25 0.83
CA CYS A 22 10.15 20.84 0.47
C CYS A 22 10.18 19.87 1.66
N GLY A 23 10.19 20.36 2.91
CA GLY A 23 10.21 19.55 4.12
C GLY A 23 11.55 18.86 4.40
N VAL A 24 12.64 19.27 3.73
CA VAL A 24 13.97 18.72 4.01
C VAL A 24 14.53 19.31 5.30
N ILE A 25 14.97 18.43 6.21
CA ILE A 25 15.66 18.80 7.45
C ILE A 25 17.11 19.15 7.11
N TYR A 26 17.53 20.40 7.35
CA TYR A 26 18.85 20.90 6.95
C TYR A 26 20.00 20.07 7.53
N ALA A 27 19.86 19.59 8.78
CA ALA A 27 20.87 18.80 9.47
C ALA A 27 21.16 17.43 8.82
N ARG A 28 20.19 16.83 8.12
CA ARG A 28 20.40 15.56 7.39
C ARG A 28 20.99 15.79 6.00
N ALA A 29 20.69 16.93 5.37
CA ALA A 29 21.14 17.22 4.02
C ALA A 29 22.66 17.40 3.91
N HIS A 30 23.31 17.95 4.95
CA HIS A 30 24.77 18.11 4.98
C HIS A 30 25.55 16.78 5.08
N ARG A 31 24.96 15.69 5.59
CA ARG A 31 25.65 14.39 5.71
C ARG A 31 25.84 13.64 4.38
N ARG A 32 25.22 14.12 3.29
CA ARG A 32 25.30 13.52 1.95
C ARG A 32 26.13 14.32 0.95
N ALA A 33 26.73 15.45 1.36
CA ALA A 33 27.71 16.11 0.52
C ALA A 33 28.91 15.16 0.32
N PRO A 34 29.38 14.93 -0.92
CA PRO A 34 30.55 14.09 -1.14
C PRO A 34 31.73 14.69 -0.39
N ALA A 35 32.38 13.88 0.45
CA ALA A 35 33.62 14.24 1.11
C ALA A 35 34.73 14.35 0.06
N SER A 36 34.81 15.50 -0.61
CA SER A 36 36.00 15.92 -1.34
C SER A 36 37.03 16.39 -0.30
N GLY A 37 37.83 15.44 0.18
CA GLY A 37 38.89 15.69 1.14
C GLY A 37 39.72 14.44 1.37
N THR A 38 40.82 14.33 0.63
CA THR A 38 41.91 13.37 0.83
C THR A 38 42.36 13.42 2.30
N PRO A 39 42.31 12.33 3.08
CA PRO A 39 42.99 12.29 4.36
C PRO A 39 44.50 12.13 4.09
N ALA A 40 45.25 13.14 4.52
CA ALA A 40 46.69 13.11 4.57
C ALA A 40 47.19 11.98 5.48
N GLY A 41 48.35 11.44 5.09
CA GLY A 41 49.17 10.39 5.70
C GLY A 41 48.92 10.02 7.16
N VAL A 42 48.67 8.73 7.36
CA VAL A 42 49.13 8.02 8.55
C VAL A 42 50.04 6.89 8.08
N ASP A 43 51.33 7.12 8.27
CA ASP A 43 52.41 6.16 8.04
C ASP A 43 52.38 5.14 9.18
N LEU A 44 52.11 3.87 8.86
CA LEU A 44 52.27 2.72 9.77
C LEU A 44 52.99 1.60 9.01
N ARG A 45 54.32 1.70 8.97
CA ARG A 45 55.24 0.54 8.99
C ARG A 45 55.04 -0.15 10.36
N THR A 46 54.96 -1.46 10.55
CA THR A 46 55.50 -2.67 9.89
C THR A 46 54.83 -3.88 10.57
N ALA A 47 54.61 -4.99 9.87
CA ALA A 47 54.90 -6.35 10.34
C ALA A 47 54.56 -7.40 9.26
N ASP A 48 55.53 -8.27 9.00
CA ASP A 48 55.52 -9.36 8.03
C ASP A 48 54.51 -10.48 8.33
N ALA A 49 53.99 -11.10 7.26
CA ALA A 49 53.83 -12.56 7.00
C ALA A 49 52.57 -12.87 6.16
N PRO A 50 52.51 -14.04 5.47
CA PRO A 50 53.40 -14.54 4.44
C PRO A 50 52.70 -14.65 3.07
N SER A 51 53.51 -14.77 2.02
CA SER A 51 53.13 -15.08 0.64
C SER A 51 52.20 -16.30 0.55
N THR A 52 50.95 -16.07 0.15
CA THR A 52 50.09 -17.08 -0.47
C THR A 52 49.98 -16.75 -1.96
N ALA A 53 51.01 -17.17 -2.70
CA ALA A 53 50.92 -17.30 -4.13
C ALA A 53 49.81 -18.32 -4.48
N ALA A 54 49.06 -17.98 -5.53
CA ALA A 54 48.26 -18.88 -6.36
C ALA A 54 46.97 -19.47 -5.75
N LEU A 55 45.98 -18.62 -5.49
CA LEU A 55 44.62 -18.92 -5.94
C LEU A 55 44.44 -18.22 -7.28
N ALA A 56 44.59 -19.00 -8.36
CA ALA A 56 44.22 -18.59 -9.70
C ALA A 56 42.77 -18.09 -9.65
N SER A 57 42.63 -16.76 -9.65
CA SER A 57 41.35 -16.12 -9.79
C SER A 57 40.91 -16.45 -11.21
N THR A 58 39.96 -17.39 -11.35
CA THR A 58 39.07 -17.40 -12.52
C THR A 58 38.71 -15.94 -12.79
N PRO A 59 38.77 -15.43 -14.04
CA PRO A 59 38.29 -14.09 -14.33
C PRO A 59 36.77 -14.09 -14.13
N GLY A 60 36.36 -14.07 -12.87
CA GLY A 60 35.02 -13.82 -12.44
C GLY A 60 34.72 -12.46 -12.97
N THR A 61 33.78 -12.42 -13.90
CA THR A 61 33.25 -11.20 -14.50
C THR A 61 32.95 -10.24 -13.35
N GLN A 62 33.85 -9.28 -13.11
CA GLN A 62 33.60 -8.27 -12.10
C GLN A 62 32.39 -7.51 -12.61
N VAL A 63 31.27 -7.65 -11.91
CA VAL A 63 30.06 -6.91 -12.22
C VAL A 63 30.36 -5.45 -11.89
N VAL A 64 30.86 -4.72 -12.88
CA VAL A 64 31.13 -3.29 -12.75
C VAL A 64 29.77 -2.60 -12.67
N TRP A 65 29.47 -2.04 -11.51
CA TRP A 65 28.27 -1.25 -11.29
C TRP A 65 28.32 0.03 -12.12
N GLY A 66 27.43 0.15 -13.11
CA GLY A 66 27.29 1.30 -14.02
C GLY A 66 26.55 2.51 -13.43
N GLY A 67 26.35 2.55 -12.11
CA GLY A 67 25.72 3.69 -11.44
C GLY A 67 24.21 3.79 -11.71
N ALA A 68 23.73 5.01 -11.99
CA ALA A 68 22.30 5.32 -12.07
C ALA A 68 21.54 4.55 -13.17
N ALA A 69 22.21 4.15 -14.26
CA ALA A 69 21.60 3.39 -15.34
C ALA A 69 21.27 1.95 -14.92
N ASP A 70 22.16 1.32 -14.15
CA ASP A 70 21.95 -0.04 -13.64
C ASP A 70 20.93 -0.05 -12.50
N ASP A 71 20.88 1.00 -11.68
CA ASP A 71 19.78 1.23 -10.72
C ASP A 71 18.42 1.31 -11.42
N ALA A 72 18.33 2.07 -12.51
CA ALA A 72 17.09 2.24 -13.25
C ALA A 72 16.63 0.93 -13.90
N ARG A 73 17.56 0.15 -14.48
CA ARG A 73 17.29 -1.18 -15.04
C ARG A 73 16.85 -2.16 -13.96
N THR A 74 17.53 -2.18 -12.82
CA THR A 74 17.18 -3.03 -11.68
C THR A 74 15.79 -2.71 -11.17
N GLU A 75 15.48 -1.43 -10.98
CA GLU A 75 14.14 -1.00 -10.56
C GLU A 75 13.05 -1.37 -11.58
N LEU A 76 13.32 -1.23 -12.88
CA LEU A 76 12.40 -1.66 -13.94
C LEU A 76 12.11 -3.16 -13.83
N THR A 77 13.15 -3.98 -13.70
CA THR A 77 13.02 -5.44 -13.54
C THR A 77 12.21 -5.79 -12.30
N LEU A 78 12.49 -5.14 -11.16
CA LEU A 78 11.75 -5.34 -9.91
C LEU A 78 10.27 -4.95 -10.04
N ARG A 79 9.94 -3.86 -10.74
CA ARG A 79 8.55 -3.44 -11.00
C ARG A 79 7.83 -4.31 -12.02
N ALA A 80 8.56 -4.92 -12.95
CA ALA A 80 8.01 -5.84 -13.94
C ALA A 80 7.70 -7.20 -13.33
N ILE A 81 8.60 -7.73 -12.48
CA ILE A 81 8.53 -9.10 -11.96
C ILE A 81 7.84 -9.15 -10.59
N GLY A 82 8.06 -8.14 -9.73
CA GLY A 82 7.56 -8.14 -8.35
C GLY A 82 6.05 -8.37 -8.26
N PRO A 83 5.20 -7.54 -8.89
CA PRO A 83 3.75 -7.71 -8.84
C PRO A 83 3.21 -9.06 -9.35
N PRO A 84 3.58 -9.56 -10.55
CA PRO A 84 3.07 -10.85 -10.99
C PRO A 84 3.56 -12.01 -10.11
N VAL A 85 4.80 -11.96 -9.62
CA VAL A 85 5.31 -12.97 -8.68
C VAL A 85 4.54 -12.92 -7.36
N ALA A 86 4.30 -11.74 -6.79
CA ALA A 86 3.54 -11.61 -5.56
C ALA A 86 2.12 -12.16 -5.70
N LEU A 87 1.41 -11.80 -6.78
CA LEU A 87 0.07 -12.33 -7.08
C LEU A 87 0.07 -13.85 -7.27
N LEU A 88 1.04 -14.39 -8.00
CA LEU A 88 1.17 -15.83 -8.23
C LEU A 88 1.44 -16.59 -6.93
N VAL A 89 2.39 -16.11 -6.12
CA VAL A 89 2.71 -16.71 -4.82
C VAL A 89 1.50 -16.67 -3.90
N SER A 90 0.83 -15.53 -3.79
CA SER A 90 -0.41 -15.42 -3.01
C SER A 90 -1.47 -16.39 -3.50
N TRP A 91 -1.65 -16.53 -4.82
CA TRP A 91 -2.59 -17.48 -5.43
C TRP A 91 -2.28 -18.94 -5.06
N LEU A 92 -1.00 -19.33 -5.14
CA LEU A 92 -0.57 -20.67 -4.77
C LEU A 92 -0.79 -20.94 -3.28
N LEU A 93 -0.47 -19.98 -2.41
CA LEU A 93 -0.66 -20.12 -0.96
C LEU A 93 -2.14 -20.34 -0.61
N VAL A 94 -3.03 -19.49 -1.13
CA VAL A 94 -4.48 -19.61 -0.87
C VAL A 94 -5.14 -20.81 -1.56
N SER A 95 -4.43 -21.48 -2.47
CA SER A 95 -4.95 -22.69 -3.13
C SER A 95 -4.93 -23.92 -2.21
N SER A 96 -4.18 -23.89 -1.12
CA SER A 96 -4.12 -24.97 -0.12
C SER A 96 -4.87 -24.57 1.15
N PRO A 97 -5.53 -25.49 1.87
CA PRO A 97 -6.22 -25.15 3.13
C PRO A 97 -5.30 -24.52 4.17
N THR A 98 -4.11 -25.09 4.38
CA THR A 98 -3.12 -24.58 5.35
C THR A 98 -2.58 -23.21 4.93
N GLY A 99 -2.23 -23.04 3.65
CA GLY A 99 -1.72 -21.77 3.15
C GLY A 99 -2.79 -20.67 3.18
N HIS A 100 -4.04 -20.99 2.84
CA HIS A 100 -5.18 -20.10 2.97
C HIS A 100 -5.37 -19.66 4.42
N MET A 101 -5.39 -20.59 5.38
CA MET A 101 -5.49 -20.26 6.81
C MET A 101 -4.39 -19.29 7.27
N LEU A 102 -3.14 -19.53 6.87
CA LEU A 102 -1.99 -18.68 7.23
C LEU A 102 -2.09 -17.28 6.60
N VAL A 103 -2.37 -17.21 5.30
CA VAL A 103 -2.58 -15.94 4.59
C VAL A 103 -3.72 -15.16 5.22
N ARG A 104 -4.83 -15.85 5.51
CA ARG A 104 -6.01 -15.25 6.11
C ARG A 104 -5.69 -14.66 7.47
N THR A 105 -5.11 -15.46 8.36
CA THR A 105 -4.83 -15.06 9.75
C THR A 105 -3.82 -13.92 9.85
N PHE A 106 -2.71 -13.98 9.11
CA PHE A 106 -1.59 -13.07 9.34
C PHE A 106 -1.56 -11.87 8.39
N LEU A 107 -2.20 -11.96 7.22
CA LEU A 107 -2.10 -10.93 6.19
C LEU A 107 -3.47 -10.34 5.84
N SER A 108 -4.42 -11.15 5.36
CA SER A 108 -5.65 -10.61 4.78
C SER A 108 -6.66 -10.16 5.83
N MET A 109 -6.76 -10.82 6.99
CA MET A 109 -7.74 -10.48 8.03
C MET A 109 -7.56 -9.04 8.52
N TRP A 110 -6.31 -8.60 8.75
CA TRP A 110 -6.04 -7.22 9.13
C TRP A 110 -6.53 -6.20 8.11
N VAL A 111 -6.40 -6.51 6.81
CA VAL A 111 -6.86 -5.63 5.73
C VAL A 111 -8.37 -5.69 5.58
N HIS A 112 -8.98 -6.86 5.81
CA HIS A 112 -10.42 -7.06 5.87
C HIS A 112 -11.05 -6.21 7.00
N GLU A 113 -10.53 -6.30 8.23
CA GLU A 113 -10.98 -5.49 9.36
C GLU A 113 -10.72 -4.00 9.16
N LEU A 114 -9.59 -3.63 8.55
CA LEU A 114 -9.35 -2.25 8.12
C LEU A 114 -10.37 -1.77 7.07
N GLY A 115 -10.88 -2.68 6.24
CA GLY A 115 -11.97 -2.43 5.31
C GLY A 115 -13.26 -2.00 6.01
N HIS A 116 -13.70 -2.77 7.01
CA HIS A 116 -14.83 -2.39 7.88
C HIS A 116 -14.60 -1.03 8.53
N ALA A 117 -13.42 -0.84 9.16
CA ALA A 117 -13.11 0.38 9.88
C ALA A 117 -13.10 1.60 8.94
N ALA A 118 -12.51 1.48 7.75
CA ALA A 118 -12.48 2.54 6.75
C ALA A 118 -13.88 2.94 6.28
N ALA A 119 -14.74 1.97 5.97
CA ALA A 119 -16.13 2.24 5.60
C ALA A 119 -16.91 2.86 6.76
N ALA A 120 -16.69 2.39 7.99
CA ALA A 120 -17.32 2.94 9.19
C ALA A 120 -16.91 4.41 9.40
N TRP A 121 -15.63 4.73 9.28
CA TRP A 121 -15.14 6.12 9.38
C TRP A 121 -15.73 7.03 8.30
N LEU A 122 -15.83 6.54 7.05
CA LEU A 122 -16.48 7.28 5.97
C LEU A 122 -17.97 7.53 6.24
N CYS A 123 -18.65 6.59 6.87
CA CYS A 123 -20.04 6.74 7.32
C CYS A 123 -20.20 7.51 8.65
N GLY A 124 -19.09 7.93 9.29
CA GLY A 124 -19.09 8.70 10.53
C GLY A 124 -19.24 7.88 11.81
N HIS A 125 -18.99 6.56 11.77
CA HIS A 125 -18.98 5.70 12.96
C HIS A 125 -17.57 5.57 13.54
N LEU A 126 -17.47 5.49 14.87
CA LEU A 126 -16.21 5.10 15.51
C LEU A 126 -15.97 3.62 15.23
N ALA A 127 -14.76 3.28 14.83
CA ALA A 127 -14.37 1.91 14.55
C ALA A 127 -12.88 1.72 14.85
N PHE A 128 -12.52 0.51 15.26
CA PHE A 128 -11.12 0.11 15.49
C PHE A 128 -10.83 -1.20 14.76
N PRO A 129 -9.85 -1.23 13.83
CA PRO A 129 -9.52 -2.45 13.09
C PRO A 129 -8.72 -3.41 13.98
N GLY A 130 -9.44 -4.35 14.61
CA GLY A 130 -8.82 -5.41 15.40
C GLY A 130 -8.23 -6.53 14.51
N PRO A 131 -7.59 -7.55 15.11
CA PRO A 131 -7.00 -8.64 14.34
C PRO A 131 -8.03 -9.59 13.68
N TRP A 132 -9.24 -9.72 14.27
CA TRP A 132 -10.31 -10.64 13.81
C TRP A 132 -11.72 -10.05 13.92
N ARG A 133 -11.82 -8.79 14.36
CA ARG A 133 -13.10 -8.12 14.58
C ARG A 133 -12.91 -6.61 14.65
N THR A 134 -13.81 -5.89 14.01
CA THR A 134 -13.90 -4.43 14.07
C THR A 134 -15.06 -4.01 14.96
N PRO A 135 -14.84 -3.65 16.24
CA PRO A 135 -15.87 -2.98 17.03
C PRO A 135 -16.24 -1.64 16.39
N ILE A 136 -17.54 -1.43 16.17
CA ILE A 136 -18.10 -0.22 15.52
C ILE A 136 -19.20 0.35 16.41
N SER A 137 -19.22 1.67 16.61
CA SER A 137 -20.25 2.35 17.40
C SER A 137 -21.63 2.26 16.75
N ASP A 138 -22.70 2.19 17.56
CA ASP A 138 -24.08 2.11 17.07
C ASP A 138 -24.55 3.38 16.37
N SER A 139 -24.14 4.53 16.90
CA SER A 139 -24.47 5.86 16.38
C SER A 139 -23.30 6.49 15.62
N ARG A 140 -23.64 7.50 14.81
CA ARG A 140 -22.67 8.35 14.12
C ARG A 140 -22.15 9.43 15.05
N HIS A 141 -20.89 9.80 14.89
CA HIS A 141 -20.19 10.82 15.65
C HIS A 141 -19.73 11.93 14.71
N ALA A 142 -20.23 13.15 14.94
CA ALA A 142 -19.84 14.33 14.14
C ALA A 142 -18.31 14.54 14.14
N LEU A 143 -17.64 14.25 15.26
CA LEU A 143 -16.18 14.35 15.36
C LEU A 143 -15.46 13.45 14.34
N VAL A 144 -15.91 12.20 14.17
CA VAL A 144 -15.32 11.28 13.18
C VAL A 144 -15.48 11.84 11.78
N VAL A 145 -16.69 12.32 11.44
CA VAL A 145 -16.97 12.95 10.15
C VAL A 145 -16.03 14.13 9.91
N LEU A 146 -15.88 15.03 10.90
CA LEU A 146 -15.02 16.20 10.78
C LEU A 146 -13.54 15.83 10.63
N VAL A 147 -13.05 14.84 11.39
CA VAL A 147 -11.64 14.40 11.32
C VAL A 147 -11.32 13.77 9.97
N VAL A 148 -12.19 12.90 9.47
CA VAL A 148 -12.01 12.26 8.14
C VAL A 148 -12.10 13.32 7.03
N ALA A 149 -13.04 14.26 7.12
CA ALA A 149 -13.18 15.35 6.15
C ALA A 149 -11.96 16.27 6.16
N ALA A 150 -11.49 16.66 7.35
CA ALA A 150 -10.30 17.47 7.52
C ALA A 150 -9.05 16.76 6.96
N SER A 151 -8.97 15.43 7.09
CA SER A 151 -7.87 14.64 6.55
C SER A 151 -7.84 14.69 5.01
N PHE A 152 -8.99 14.50 4.35
CA PHE A 152 -9.07 14.62 2.88
C PHE A 152 -8.88 16.05 2.38
N ALA A 153 -9.44 17.05 3.09
CA ALA A 153 -9.21 18.46 2.79
C ALA A 153 -7.72 18.83 2.92
N TYR A 154 -7.04 18.30 3.95
CA TYR A 154 -5.60 18.46 4.11
C TYR A 154 -4.81 17.85 2.95
N VAL A 155 -5.17 16.64 2.50
CA VAL A 155 -4.55 16.02 1.31
C VAL A 155 -4.74 16.90 0.06
N ALA A 156 -5.94 17.42 -0.17
CA ALA A 156 -6.22 18.31 -1.30
C ALA A 156 -5.42 19.61 -1.20
N TRP A 157 -5.38 20.24 -0.03
CA TRP A 157 -4.61 21.45 0.23
C TRP A 157 -3.10 21.22 0.04
N ARG A 158 -2.57 20.10 0.55
CA ARG A 158 -1.17 19.69 0.32
C ARG A 158 -0.90 19.49 -1.17
N GLY A 159 -1.84 18.89 -1.90
CA GLY A 159 -1.77 18.76 -3.35
C GLY A 159 -1.70 20.10 -4.07
N TRP A 160 -2.54 21.06 -3.67
CA TRP A 160 -2.53 22.42 -4.20
C TRP A 160 -1.20 23.14 -3.93
N ALA A 161 -0.71 23.10 -2.68
CA ALA A 161 0.57 23.69 -2.29
C ALA A 161 1.76 23.08 -3.04
N ALA A 162 1.72 21.76 -3.28
CA ALA A 162 2.75 21.03 -4.02
C ALA A 162 2.54 21.03 -5.55
N ARG A 163 1.51 21.72 -6.07
CA ARG A 163 1.11 21.70 -7.50
C ARG A 163 0.95 20.28 -8.06
N SER A 164 0.48 19.35 -7.23
CA SER A 164 0.28 17.94 -7.57
C SER A 164 -1.21 17.67 -7.83
N PRO A 165 -1.64 17.58 -9.10
CA PRO A 165 -3.06 17.37 -9.42
C PRO A 165 -3.57 16.03 -8.89
N SER A 166 -2.73 15.01 -8.79
CA SER A 166 -3.13 13.71 -8.24
C SER A 166 -3.56 13.81 -6.78
N LEU A 167 -2.83 14.55 -5.95
CA LEU A 167 -3.20 14.75 -4.54
C LEU A 167 -4.48 15.57 -4.39
N ILE A 168 -4.69 16.57 -5.25
CA ILE A 168 -5.94 17.35 -5.27
C ILE A 168 -7.12 16.44 -5.60
N VAL A 169 -6.99 15.65 -6.67
CA VAL A 169 -8.04 14.70 -7.10
C VAL A 169 -8.30 13.66 -6.01
N THR A 170 -7.27 13.10 -5.37
CA THR A 170 -7.44 12.13 -4.28
C THR A 170 -8.18 12.73 -3.09
N GLY A 171 -7.80 13.95 -2.65
CA GLY A 171 -8.49 14.62 -1.54
C GLY A 171 -9.93 14.99 -1.88
N ALA A 172 -10.18 15.52 -3.07
CA ALA A 172 -11.53 15.85 -3.53
C ALA A 172 -12.42 14.59 -3.67
N ALA A 173 -11.90 13.52 -4.26
CA ALA A 173 -12.61 12.25 -4.38
C ALA A 173 -12.93 11.65 -3.00
N GLY A 174 -12.00 11.76 -2.03
CA GLY A 174 -12.23 11.33 -0.66
C GLY A 174 -13.35 12.11 0.04
N LEU A 175 -13.38 13.44 -0.14
CA LEU A 175 -14.47 14.29 0.38
C LEU A 175 -15.83 13.93 -0.22
N VAL A 176 -15.89 13.71 -1.53
CA VAL A 176 -17.12 13.29 -2.22
C VAL A 176 -17.56 11.91 -1.73
N ALA A 177 -16.64 10.95 -1.64
CA ALA A 177 -16.93 9.61 -1.15
C ALA A 177 -17.47 9.65 0.29
N GLN A 178 -16.85 10.44 1.16
CA GLN A 178 -17.33 10.62 2.53
C GLN A 178 -18.71 11.27 2.56
N LEU A 179 -18.94 12.34 1.79
CA LEU A 179 -20.25 13.00 1.72
C LEU A 179 -21.35 12.00 1.32
N VAL A 180 -21.10 11.20 0.28
CA VAL A 180 -22.02 10.13 -0.14
C VAL A 180 -22.27 9.15 1.00
N CYS A 181 -21.22 8.70 1.69
CA CYS A 181 -21.32 7.74 2.79
C CYS A 181 -22.08 8.28 4.02
N VAL A 182 -21.89 9.55 4.36
CA VAL A 182 -22.61 10.22 5.46
C VAL A 182 -24.09 10.44 5.11
N LEU A 183 -24.41 10.66 3.84
CA LEU A 183 -25.79 10.84 3.39
C LEU A 183 -26.56 9.51 3.25
N LEU A 184 -25.90 8.36 3.31
CA LEU A 184 -26.58 7.06 3.32
C LEU A 184 -27.51 6.94 4.54
N PRO A 185 -28.72 6.36 4.40
CA PRO A 185 -29.52 5.98 5.55
C PRO A 185 -28.83 4.89 6.39
N ALA A 186 -29.29 4.70 7.64
CA ALA A 186 -28.64 3.79 8.58
C ALA A 186 -28.49 2.34 8.07
N ARG A 187 -29.53 1.78 7.44
CA ARG A 187 -29.51 0.39 6.95
C ARG A 187 -28.54 0.19 5.77
N PRO A 188 -28.56 1.01 4.69
CA PRO A 188 -27.54 0.97 3.64
C PRO A 188 -26.12 1.24 4.14
N ALA A 189 -25.94 2.16 5.09
CA ALA A 189 -24.62 2.42 5.69
C ALA A 189 -24.07 1.18 6.40
N ARG A 190 -24.89 0.48 7.20
CA ARG A 190 -24.51 -0.79 7.84
C ARG A 190 -24.18 -1.88 6.83
N ALA A 191 -25.02 -2.04 5.80
CA ALA A 191 -24.75 -3.00 4.73
C ALA A 191 -23.42 -2.70 4.01
N PHE A 192 -23.13 -1.42 3.76
CA PHE A 192 -21.86 -1.01 3.16
C PHE A 192 -20.67 -1.32 4.07
N ILE A 193 -20.78 -1.04 5.38
CA ILE A 193 -19.73 -1.36 6.35
C ILE A 193 -19.46 -2.87 6.39
N THR A 194 -20.50 -3.71 6.45
CA THR A 194 -20.35 -5.18 6.39
C THR A 194 -19.76 -5.63 5.05
N PHE A 195 -20.23 -5.09 3.94
CA PHE A 195 -19.65 -5.40 2.61
C PHE A 195 -18.17 -5.05 2.52
N ALA A 196 -17.76 -3.98 3.21
CA ALA A 196 -16.40 -3.44 3.14
C ALA A 196 -15.33 -4.32 3.82
N GLY A 197 -15.67 -5.42 4.48
CA GLY A 197 -14.67 -6.40 4.94
C GLY A 197 -13.86 -6.93 3.74
N ASP A 198 -14.45 -7.85 2.98
CA ASP A 198 -13.83 -8.37 1.76
C ASP A 198 -13.71 -7.30 0.66
N GLY A 199 -14.64 -6.36 0.59
CA GLY A 199 -14.60 -5.27 -0.38
C GLY A 199 -13.40 -4.35 -0.15
N GLY A 200 -13.08 -4.10 1.12
CA GLY A 200 -11.90 -3.38 1.55
C GLY A 200 -10.63 -4.17 1.29
N ALA A 201 -10.61 -5.48 1.52
CA ALA A 201 -9.48 -6.33 1.15
C ALA A 201 -9.12 -6.23 -0.34
N LEU A 202 -10.12 -6.17 -1.23
CA LEU A 202 -9.91 -5.95 -2.67
C LEU A 202 -9.34 -4.55 -2.97
N VAL A 203 -9.97 -3.49 -2.44
CA VAL A 203 -9.59 -2.10 -2.74
C VAL A 203 -8.26 -1.73 -2.09
N LEU A 204 -8.14 -1.92 -0.77
CA LEU A 204 -6.93 -1.63 -0.01
C LEU A 204 -5.78 -2.53 -0.44
N GLY A 205 -6.03 -3.82 -0.72
CA GLY A 205 -5.01 -4.71 -1.27
C GLY A 205 -4.43 -4.20 -2.58
N THR A 206 -5.30 -3.68 -3.46
CA THR A 206 -4.89 -3.04 -4.72
C THR A 206 -4.08 -1.76 -4.50
N LEU A 207 -4.49 -0.91 -3.56
CA LEU A 207 -3.76 0.31 -3.21
C LEU A 207 -2.38 -0.02 -2.61
N LEU A 208 -2.29 -1.02 -1.75
CA LEU A 208 -1.03 -1.49 -1.16
C LEU A 208 -0.07 -2.01 -2.24
N MET A 209 -0.53 -2.86 -3.16
CA MET A 209 0.29 -3.30 -4.30
C MET A 209 0.75 -2.13 -5.17
N SER A 210 -0.13 -1.14 -5.39
CA SER A 210 0.17 0.04 -6.22
C SER A 210 1.30 0.90 -5.66
N THR A 211 1.65 0.76 -4.36
CA THR A 211 2.74 1.52 -3.74
C THR A 211 4.11 1.25 -4.37
N ILE A 212 4.30 0.13 -5.07
CA ILE A 212 5.55 -0.16 -5.80
C ILE A 212 5.86 0.84 -6.91
N TYR A 213 4.84 1.54 -7.42
CA TYR A 213 4.96 2.54 -8.49
C TYR A 213 5.21 3.96 -7.98
N VAL A 214 5.29 4.15 -6.66
CA VAL A 214 5.52 5.46 -6.06
C VAL A 214 6.93 5.99 -6.45
N PRO A 215 7.10 7.33 -6.59
CA PRO A 215 8.38 7.95 -6.95
C PRO A 215 9.53 7.62 -5.96
N PRO A 216 10.80 7.61 -6.42
CA PRO A 216 11.99 7.31 -5.58
C PRO A 216 12.13 8.19 -4.34
N GLU A 217 11.62 9.41 -4.41
CA GLU A 217 11.72 10.39 -3.34
C GLU A 217 10.82 10.04 -2.15
N SER A 218 9.83 9.17 -2.34
CA SER A 218 8.92 8.76 -1.28
C SER A 218 9.57 7.80 -0.30
N ARG A 219 9.31 8.03 0.99
CA ARG A 219 9.72 7.12 2.07
C ARG A 219 9.08 5.74 1.94
N ILE A 220 7.91 5.63 1.31
CA ILE A 220 7.24 4.34 1.08
C ILE A 220 8.10 3.40 0.22
N ARG A 221 8.85 3.97 -0.73
CA ARG A 221 9.74 3.21 -1.62
C ARG A 221 11.08 2.85 -0.95
N GLN A 222 11.44 3.50 0.16
CA GLN A 222 12.73 3.30 0.81
C GLN A 222 12.71 2.01 1.66
N GLY A 223 13.72 1.16 1.46
CA GLY A 223 13.90 -0.06 2.26
C GLY A 223 12.89 -1.16 1.97
N ALA A 224 12.57 -1.95 3.00
CA ALA A 224 11.76 -3.16 2.89
C ALA A 224 10.23 -2.91 2.84
N LEU A 225 9.78 -1.67 3.14
CA LEU A 225 8.36 -1.37 3.31
C LEU A 225 7.53 -1.64 2.04
N ARG A 226 8.06 -1.27 0.87
CA ARG A 226 7.42 -1.55 -0.44
C ARG A 226 7.14 -3.03 -0.69
N TRP A 227 8.02 -3.90 -0.18
CA TRP A 227 7.88 -5.34 -0.34
C TRP A 227 6.85 -5.91 0.61
N GLY A 228 6.81 -5.40 1.86
CA GLY A 228 5.74 -5.71 2.80
C GLY A 228 4.36 -5.32 2.26
N PHE A 229 4.21 -4.10 1.75
CA PHE A 229 2.94 -3.66 1.15
C PHE A 229 2.56 -4.46 -0.10
N LEU A 230 3.52 -4.79 -0.95
CA LEU A 230 3.26 -5.64 -2.11
C LEU A 230 2.74 -7.03 -1.68
N ALA A 231 3.42 -7.66 -0.71
CA ALA A 231 3.06 -9.00 -0.23
C ALA A 231 1.70 -9.00 0.49
N ILE A 232 1.48 -8.09 1.44
CA ILE A 232 0.22 -7.96 2.17
C ILE A 232 -0.92 -7.62 1.19
N GLY A 233 -0.67 -6.71 0.25
CA GLY A 233 -1.66 -6.28 -0.73
C GLY A 233 -2.07 -7.41 -1.68
N ALA A 234 -1.10 -8.15 -2.21
CA ALA A 234 -1.35 -9.31 -3.07
C ALA A 234 -2.08 -10.43 -2.33
N ALA A 235 -1.64 -10.73 -1.10
CA ALA A 235 -2.27 -11.74 -0.26
C ALA A 235 -3.74 -11.40 0.04
N SER A 236 -4.01 -10.16 0.45
CA SER A 236 -5.37 -9.70 0.78
C SER A 236 -6.29 -9.68 -0.44
N PHE A 237 -5.79 -9.17 -1.57
CA PHE A 237 -6.56 -9.12 -2.82
C PHE A 237 -6.91 -10.53 -3.29
N VAL A 238 -5.92 -11.43 -3.37
CA VAL A 238 -6.11 -12.77 -3.91
C VAL A 238 -6.98 -13.64 -3.01
N ASP A 239 -6.82 -13.52 -1.68
CA ASP A 239 -7.66 -14.21 -0.69
C ASP A 239 -9.15 -13.91 -0.91
N ALA A 240 -9.52 -12.61 -0.91
CA ALA A 240 -10.89 -12.20 -1.14
C ALA A 240 -11.36 -12.53 -2.56
N PHE A 241 -10.58 -12.19 -3.59
CA PHE A 241 -11.02 -12.34 -4.98
C PHE A 241 -11.22 -13.80 -5.38
N ARG A 242 -10.32 -14.70 -4.97
CA ARG A 242 -10.45 -16.13 -5.27
C ARG A 242 -11.65 -16.74 -4.57
N THR A 243 -11.90 -16.38 -3.31
CA THR A 243 -13.07 -16.84 -2.56
C THR A 243 -14.36 -16.54 -3.31
N TRP A 244 -14.53 -15.29 -3.78
CA TRP A 244 -15.73 -14.88 -4.51
C TRP A 244 -15.80 -15.37 -5.96
N LEU A 245 -14.66 -15.61 -6.61
CA LEU A 245 -14.64 -16.32 -7.90
C LEU A 245 -15.07 -17.78 -7.75
N GLY A 246 -14.66 -18.46 -6.68
CA GLY A 246 -15.11 -19.80 -6.33
C GLY A 246 -16.62 -19.83 -6.10
N ALA A 247 -17.12 -18.92 -5.24
CA ALA A 247 -18.54 -18.76 -4.94
C ALA A 247 -19.44 -18.47 -6.16
N ARG A 248 -18.87 -17.95 -7.25
CA ARG A 248 -19.59 -17.74 -8.52
C ARG A 248 -19.91 -19.04 -9.26
N SER A 249 -19.03 -20.03 -9.16
CA SER A 249 -19.17 -21.31 -9.86
C SER A 249 -19.76 -22.38 -8.95
N ASP A 250 -19.46 -22.30 -7.65
CA ASP A 250 -19.93 -23.19 -6.61
C ASP A 250 -20.48 -22.35 -5.44
N PRO A 251 -21.81 -22.21 -5.32
CA PRO A 251 -22.43 -21.45 -4.23
C PRO A 251 -22.05 -21.92 -2.82
N ASP A 252 -21.71 -23.21 -2.66
CA ASP A 252 -21.35 -23.80 -1.36
C ASP A 252 -19.93 -23.36 -0.91
N ALA A 253 -19.13 -22.83 -1.83
CA ALA A 253 -17.82 -22.25 -1.51
C ALA A 253 -17.91 -20.85 -0.89
N ALA A 254 -19.10 -20.23 -0.84
CA ALA A 254 -19.28 -18.94 -0.17
C ALA A 254 -19.06 -19.10 1.35
N PRO A 255 -18.31 -18.20 2.02
CA PRO A 255 -18.00 -18.32 3.44
C PRO A 255 -19.19 -17.89 4.31
N LEU A 256 -20.27 -18.67 4.24
CA LEU A 256 -21.50 -18.51 5.00
C LEU A 256 -21.40 -19.22 6.36
N GLY A 257 -22.30 -18.85 7.27
CA GLY A 257 -22.39 -19.39 8.63
C GLY A 257 -22.06 -18.39 9.72
N GLU A 258 -21.83 -18.92 10.91
CA GLU A 258 -21.45 -18.19 12.13
C GLU A 258 -19.97 -18.44 12.45
N ILE A 259 -19.34 -17.40 13.01
CA ILE A 259 -17.97 -17.40 13.49
C ILE A 259 -18.05 -17.36 15.02
N GLU A 260 -17.45 -18.37 15.66
CA GLU A 260 -17.42 -18.50 17.12
C GLU A 260 -16.83 -17.23 17.76
N GLY A 261 -17.54 -16.67 18.75
CA GLY A 261 -17.13 -15.44 19.46
C GLY A 261 -17.32 -14.12 18.71
N VAL A 262 -17.73 -14.15 17.43
CA VAL A 262 -17.98 -12.94 16.62
C VAL A 262 -19.45 -12.80 16.24
N GLY A 263 -20.11 -13.88 15.82
CA GLY A 263 -21.49 -13.90 15.33
C GLY A 263 -21.57 -14.29 13.86
N LEU A 264 -22.54 -13.74 13.11
CA LEU A 264 -22.67 -14.01 11.68
C LEU A 264 -21.41 -13.55 10.91
N SER A 265 -20.93 -14.37 9.98
CA SER A 265 -19.97 -13.92 8.96
C SER A 265 -20.56 -12.77 8.14
N ASP A 266 -19.71 -11.95 7.51
CA ASP A 266 -20.18 -10.83 6.68
C ASP A 266 -21.20 -11.24 5.61
N PRO A 267 -20.98 -12.32 4.84
CA PRO A 267 -21.96 -12.73 3.84
C PRO A 267 -23.28 -13.17 4.47
N SER A 268 -23.23 -13.89 5.59
CA SER A 268 -24.43 -14.24 6.36
C SER A 268 -25.17 -13.00 6.84
N ALA A 269 -24.46 -11.98 7.35
CA ALA A 269 -25.06 -10.74 7.79
C ALA A 269 -25.67 -9.95 6.62
N LEU A 270 -25.00 -9.88 5.47
CA LEU A 270 -25.55 -9.27 4.26
C LEU A 270 -26.84 -9.97 3.80
N MET A 271 -26.90 -11.29 3.88
CA MET A 271 -28.10 -12.06 3.50
C MET A 271 -29.22 -11.93 4.53
N GLN A 272 -28.94 -12.26 5.78
CA GLN A 272 -29.97 -12.43 6.81
C GLN A 272 -30.44 -11.09 7.40
N VAL A 273 -29.55 -10.10 7.54
CA VAL A 273 -29.87 -8.79 8.14
C VAL A 273 -30.20 -7.77 7.05
N HIS A 274 -29.42 -7.75 5.97
CA HIS A 274 -29.54 -6.74 4.91
C HIS A 274 -30.38 -7.21 3.71
N GLY A 275 -30.77 -8.48 3.65
CA GLY A 275 -31.65 -9.02 2.62
C GLY A 275 -31.02 -9.11 1.23
N TRP A 276 -29.68 -9.14 1.14
CA TRP A 276 -29.00 -9.33 -0.14
C TRP A 276 -29.10 -10.79 -0.56
N SER A 277 -29.32 -11.05 -1.85
CA SER A 277 -29.19 -12.41 -2.38
C SER A 277 -27.71 -12.79 -2.54
N LEU A 278 -27.40 -14.08 -2.43
CA LEU A 278 -26.04 -14.57 -2.68
C LEU A 278 -25.54 -14.16 -4.08
N HIS A 279 -26.41 -14.23 -5.09
CA HIS A 279 -26.08 -13.75 -6.43
C HIS A 279 -25.64 -12.28 -6.48
N ARG A 280 -26.35 -11.40 -5.75
CA ARG A 280 -25.99 -9.98 -5.64
C ARG A 280 -24.65 -9.79 -4.95
N ILE A 281 -24.41 -10.51 -3.85
CA ILE A 281 -23.16 -10.45 -3.08
C ILE A 281 -21.98 -10.87 -3.96
N THR A 282 -22.06 -12.06 -4.54
CA THR A 282 -21.02 -12.60 -5.42
C THR A 282 -20.77 -11.71 -6.62
N GLY A 283 -21.83 -11.22 -7.28
CA GLY A 283 -21.73 -10.29 -8.40
C GLY A 283 -21.02 -8.97 -8.02
N ALA A 284 -21.32 -8.42 -6.85
CA ALA A 284 -20.69 -7.20 -6.35
C ALA A 284 -19.20 -7.40 -6.06
N TYR A 285 -18.81 -8.47 -5.37
CA TYR A 285 -17.40 -8.74 -5.06
C TYR A 285 -16.58 -9.10 -6.30
N VAL A 286 -17.10 -9.95 -7.19
CA VAL A 286 -16.42 -10.30 -8.44
C VAL A 286 -16.29 -9.07 -9.34
N GLY A 287 -17.33 -8.24 -9.44
CA GLY A 287 -17.30 -6.99 -10.19
C GLY A 287 -16.25 -6.01 -9.65
N LEU A 288 -16.25 -5.79 -8.33
CA LEU A 288 -15.27 -4.93 -7.66
C LEU A 288 -13.85 -5.46 -7.83
N GLY A 289 -13.62 -6.75 -7.60
CA GLY A 289 -12.30 -7.37 -7.75
C GLY A 289 -11.78 -7.29 -9.19
N THR A 290 -12.67 -7.47 -10.18
CA THR A 290 -12.31 -7.31 -11.61
C THR A 290 -11.94 -5.85 -11.93
N ALA A 291 -12.70 -4.88 -11.41
CA ALA A 291 -12.39 -3.45 -11.59
C ALA A 291 -11.05 -3.08 -10.95
N CYS A 292 -10.78 -3.58 -9.74
CA CYS A 292 -9.51 -3.42 -9.05
C CYS A 292 -8.34 -4.03 -9.83
N ALA A 293 -8.48 -5.27 -10.33
CA ALA A 293 -7.48 -5.93 -11.16
C ALA A 293 -7.20 -5.16 -12.46
N ALA A 294 -8.25 -4.66 -13.13
CA ALA A 294 -8.12 -3.86 -14.34
C ALA A 294 -7.39 -2.53 -14.07
N ALA A 295 -7.74 -1.83 -12.98
CA ALA A 295 -7.06 -0.61 -12.57
C ALA A 295 -5.58 -0.85 -12.24
N PHE A 296 -5.28 -1.94 -11.53
CA PHE A 296 -3.92 -2.33 -11.22
C PHE A 296 -3.11 -2.70 -12.47
N LEU A 297 -3.71 -3.45 -13.40
CA LEU A 297 -3.09 -3.79 -14.67
C LEU A 297 -2.80 -2.53 -15.51
N ALA A 298 -3.72 -1.58 -15.56
CA ALA A 298 -3.50 -0.31 -16.24
C ALA A 298 -2.32 0.47 -15.62
N LEU A 299 -2.22 0.49 -14.29
CA LEU A 299 -1.09 1.09 -13.58
C LEU A 299 0.23 0.35 -13.85
N TYR A 300 0.20 -0.99 -13.85
CA TYR A 300 1.34 -1.85 -14.17
C TYR A 300 1.88 -1.55 -15.57
N VAL A 301 1.00 -1.58 -16.58
CA VAL A 301 1.36 -1.28 -17.98
C VAL A 301 1.87 0.14 -18.12
N TYR A 302 1.17 1.13 -17.55
CA TYR A 302 1.62 2.53 -17.57
C TYR A 302 2.99 2.71 -16.92
N GLY A 303 3.23 2.06 -15.78
CA GLY A 303 4.50 2.10 -15.06
C GLY A 303 5.66 1.55 -15.90
N LEU A 304 5.44 0.44 -16.61
CA LEU A 304 6.42 -0.15 -17.51
C LEU A 304 6.69 0.73 -18.74
N LEU A 305 5.64 1.24 -19.37
CA LEU A 305 5.77 2.13 -20.55
C LEU A 305 6.52 3.42 -20.19
N ARG A 306 6.21 4.03 -19.04
CA ARG A 306 6.88 5.24 -18.58
C ARG A 306 8.35 4.98 -18.26
N ALA A 307 8.68 3.82 -17.69
CA ALA A 307 10.04 3.47 -17.35
C ALA A 307 10.90 3.10 -18.58
N ARG A 308 10.30 2.58 -19.66
CA ARG A 308 10.99 2.34 -20.94
C ARG A 308 11.28 3.62 -21.75
N ARG A 309 10.53 4.70 -21.51
CA ARG A 309 10.71 5.99 -22.20
C ARG A 309 11.79 6.87 -21.55
N ARG A 310 12.33 6.46 -20.40
CA ARG A 310 13.41 7.15 -19.68
C ARG A 310 14.72 6.44 -19.96
#